data_AF-A0AAJ1FXE7-F1
#
_entry.id   AF-A0AAJ1FXE7-F1
#
_cell.length_a   1.000
_cell.length_b   1.000
_cell.length_c   1.000
_cell.angle_alpha   90.00
_cell.angle_beta   90.00
_cell.angle_gamma   90.00
#
_symmetry.space_group_name_H-M   'P 1'
#
loop_
_entity.id
_entity.type
_entity.pdbx_description
1 polymer ?
#
loop_
_entity_poly.entity_id
_entity_poly.type
_entity_poly.pdbx_seq_one_letter_code
_entity_poly.pdbx_strand_id
1 'polypeptide(L)' 'MVNNKLTLKLFKEKYGVCRLEKDEKLPNWCTLNDFVSITKTEDELSIVCKEDTI' A
#
# COMPACT_ATOMS: atom_id res chain seq x y z
N MET A 1 22.57 18.95 -16.99
CA MET A 1 21.58 18.01 -16.43
C MET A 1 22.32 17.11 -15.45
N VAL A 2 21.87 17.03 -14.19
CA VAL A 2 22.47 16.13 -13.18
C VAL A 2 21.93 14.73 -13.40
N ASN A 3 22.80 13.77 -13.65
CA ASN A 3 22.42 12.37 -13.88
C ASN A 3 22.30 11.63 -12.54
N ASN A 4 21.14 11.74 -11.89
CA ASN A 4 20.86 11.02 -10.64
C ASN A 4 20.60 9.54 -10.93
N LYS A 5 21.56 8.68 -10.55
CA LYS A 5 21.42 7.23 -10.68
C LYS A 5 20.59 6.71 -9.50
N LEU A 6 19.35 6.33 -9.76
CA LEU A 6 18.46 5.73 -8.77
C LEU A 6 18.71 4.21 -8.68
N THR A 7 18.56 3.67 -7.47
CA THR A 7 18.63 2.23 -7.21
C THR A 7 17.23 1.70 -6.94
N LEU A 8 16.83 0.68 -7.68
CA LEU A 8 15.60 -0.07 -7.45
C LEU A 8 15.90 -1.26 -6.54
N LYS A 9 15.06 -1.48 -5.52
CA LYS A 9 15.16 -2.63 -4.61
C LYS A 9 13.89 -3.46 -4.72
N LEU A 10 14.04 -4.74 -5.07
CA LEU A 10 12.94 -5.70 -5.06
C LEU A 10 12.63 -6.14 -3.62
N PHE A 11 11.36 -6.17 -3.26
CA PHE A 11 10.90 -6.75 -2.00
C PHE A 11 10.60 -8.23 -2.19
N LYS A 12 10.91 -9.05 -1.16
CA LYS A 12 10.69 -10.51 -1.19
C LYS A 12 9.22 -10.88 -1.00
N GLU A 13 8.50 -10.05 -0.25
CA GLU A 13 7.11 -10.28 0.11
C GLU A 13 6.18 -9.99 -1.06
N LYS A 14 5.03 -10.69 -1.08
CA LYS A 14 3.94 -10.36 -1.99
C LYS A 14 3.09 -9.25 -1.40
N TYR A 15 2.62 -8.36 -2.27
CA TYR A 15 1.75 -7.26 -1.90
C TYR A 15 0.45 -7.37 -2.67
N GLY A 16 -0.66 -7.18 -1.97
CA GLY A 16 -2.00 -7.10 -2.55
C GLY A 16 -2.50 -5.66 -2.60
N VAL A 17 -3.46 -5.40 -3.48
CA VAL A 17 -4.19 -4.14 -3.55
C VAL A 17 -5.63 -4.41 -3.09
N CYS A 18 -5.98 -3.86 -1.93
CA CYS A 18 -7.30 -3.94 -1.35
C CYS A 18 -8.09 -2.70 -1.74
N ARG A 19 -9.28 -2.89 -2.32
CA ARG A 19 -10.24 -1.82 -2.55
C ARG A 19 -11.36 -1.93 -1.52
N LEU A 20 -11.57 -0.84 -0.79
CA LEU A 20 -12.56 -0.68 0.25
C LEU A 20 -13.53 0.44 -0.13
N GLU A 21 -14.68 0.47 0.52
CA GLU A 21 -15.64 1.55 0.33
C GLU A 21 -15.05 2.89 0.84
N LYS A 22 -15.39 4.00 0.18
CA LYS A 22 -14.84 5.34 0.51
C LYS A 22 -15.04 5.77 1.97
N ASP A 23 -16.12 5.32 2.59
CA ASP A 23 -16.53 5.65 3.96
C ASP A 23 -16.13 4.55 4.95
N GLU A 24 -15.47 3.49 4.48
CA GLU A 24 -14.98 2.42 5.31
C GLU A 24 -13.86 2.93 6.23
N LYS A 25 -13.85 2.41 7.46
CA LYS A 25 -12.78 2.71 8.41
C LYS A 25 -11.53 1.98 7.98
N LEU A 26 -10.38 2.56 8.33
CA LEU A 26 -9.10 1.88 8.13
C LEU A 26 -9.09 0.55 8.91
N PRO A 27 -8.87 -0.57 8.22
CA PRO A 27 -8.74 -1.85 8.90
C PRO A 27 -7.52 -1.89 9.82
N ASN A 28 -7.65 -2.63 10.92
CA ASN A 28 -6.58 -2.73 11.92
C ASN A 28 -5.32 -3.43 11.40
N TRP A 29 -5.43 -4.22 10.33
CA TRP A 29 -4.31 -4.94 9.72
C TRP A 29 -3.43 -4.05 8.83
N CYS A 30 -3.92 -2.90 8.36
CA CYS A 30 -3.22 -2.09 7.35
C CYS A 30 -1.90 -1.51 7.87
N THR A 31 -1.80 -1.24 9.17
CA THR A 31 -0.64 -0.57 9.77
C THR A 31 0.39 -1.52 10.36
N LEU A 32 0.17 -2.84 10.27
CA LEU A 32 1.02 -3.85 10.90
C LEU A 32 2.27 -4.23 10.07
N ASN A 33 2.47 -3.61 8.91
CA ASN A 33 3.51 -3.98 7.93
C ASN A 33 4.57 -2.91 7.70
N ASP A 34 5.77 -3.37 7.31
CA ASP A 34 6.92 -2.51 6.98
C ASP A 34 6.68 -1.58 5.78
N PHE A 35 5.80 -1.98 4.87
CA PHE A 35 5.39 -1.18 3.71
C PHE A 35 3.87 -1.24 3.56
N VAL A 36 3.26 -0.06 3.68
CA VAL A 36 1.83 0.15 3.43
C VAL A 36 1.66 1.43 2.61
N SER A 37 0.77 1.38 1.62
CA SER A 37 0.24 2.58 0.97
C SER A 37 -1.25 2.67 1.23
N ILE A 38 -1.70 3.80 1.75
CA ILE A 38 -3.12 4.07 2.00
C ILE A 38 -3.49 5.30 1.19
N THR A 39 -4.43 5.13 0.26
CA THR A 39 -4.93 6.21 -0.58
C THR A 39 -6.44 6.30 -0.39
N LYS A 40 -6.91 7.43 0.14
CA LYS A 40 -8.33 7.74 0.25
C LYS A 40 -8.71 8.75 -0.82
N THR A 41 -9.76 8.44 -1.57
CA THR A 41 -10.34 9.29 -2.61
C THR A 41 -11.83 9.52 -2.33
N GLU A 42 -12.50 10.31 -3.16
CA GLU A 42 -13.95 10.48 -3.09
C GLU A 42 -14.73 9.22 -3.51
N ASP A 43 -14.09 8.33 -4.28
CA ASP A 43 -14.70 7.13 -4.83
C ASP A 43 -14.41 5.87 -4.01
N GLU A 44 -13.21 5.79 -3.41
CA GLU A 44 -12.76 4.59 -2.71
C GLU A 44 -11.65 4.84 -1.68
N LEU A 45 -11.46 3.84 -0.82
CA LEU A 45 -10.27 3.67 0.00
C LEU A 45 -9.44 2.51 -0.57
N SER A 46 -8.23 2.80 -1.05
CA SER A 46 -7.31 1.81 -1.62
C SER A 46 -6.11 1.59 -0.69
N ILE A 47 -5.78 0.33 -0.42
CA ILE A 47 -4.72 -0.06 0.51
C ILE A 47 -3.80 -1.08 -0.15
N VAL A 48 -2.51 -0.78 -0.22
CA VAL A 48 -1.47 -1.70 -0.66
C VAL A 48 -0.70 -2.18 0.56
N CYS A 49 -0.70 -3.48 0.83
CA CYS A 49 0.00 -4.09 1.96
C CYS A 49 0.40 -5.54 1.66
N LYS A 50 1.07 -6.22 2.59
CA LYS A 50 1.49 -7.62 2.38
C LYS A 50 0.25 -8.51 2.19
N GLU A 51 0.31 -9.42 1.23
CA GLU A 51 -0.80 -10.33 0.92
C GLU A 51 -1.22 -11.16 2.15
N ASP A 52 -0.25 -11.60 2.95
CA ASP A 52 -0.48 -12.42 4.15
C ASP A 52 -1.25 -11.71 5.28
N THR A 53 -1.44 -10.40 5.20
CA THR A 53 -2.14 -9.59 6.23
C THR A 53 -3.57 -9.21 5.85
N ILE A 54 -4.00 -9.54 4.63
CA ILE A 54 -5.32 -9.19 4.08
C ILE A 54 -6.34 -10.29 4.42
#